data_AF-A0A9D1CSR9-F1
#
_entry.id   AF-A0A9D1CSR9-F1
#
_cell.length_a   1.000
_cell.length_b   1.000
_cell.length_c   1.000
_cell.angle_alpha   90.00
_cell.angle_beta   90.00
_cell.angle_gamma   90.00
#
_symmetry.space_group_name_H-M   'P 1'
#
loop_
_entity.id
_entity.type
_entity.pdbx_description
1 polymer ?
#
loop_
_entity_poly.entity_id
_entity_poly.type
_entity_poly.pdbx_seq_one_letter_code
_entity_poly.pdbx_strand_id
1 'polypeptide(L)'
;MTGSEAVTVYFGGDAHEAWTNDGLVVSYTGRLPVLAVNEGGRERAYAPRPVRAGDVKADYNESARSAELAARLNSGAVPALTRAYFIAAARAARAAASVGRISDLPSKLHCELSGGLDAIILPELLRLLLDERRAGWDEAMGVVSECFDLRMAGSATPGAVPLGAIAALQQRTASLIRAVNEKLCSRLWDTWPGDWRRIGESAVIRDGEVCTETLCAEMCSRIFCTKERRASSLRSMYILSPARFTDI
;
A
#
# COMPACT_ATOMS: atom_id res chain seq x y z
N MET A 1 -5.42 -24.83 16.40
CA MET A 1 -6.53 -24.08 15.74
C MET A 1 -6.29 -22.61 16.02
N THR A 2 -5.55 -21.92 15.15
CA THR A 2 -5.28 -20.49 15.28
C THR A 2 -6.59 -19.74 15.05
N GLY A 3 -7.16 -19.18 16.12
CA GLY A 3 -8.31 -18.30 16.02
C GLY A 3 -7.98 -17.19 15.03
N SER A 4 -8.88 -16.96 14.08
CA SER A 4 -8.76 -15.87 13.13
C SER A 4 -8.86 -14.56 13.90
N GLU A 5 -7.70 -13.98 14.23
CA GLU A 5 -7.64 -12.72 14.96
C GLU A 5 -8.14 -11.60 14.05
N ALA A 6 -9.16 -10.88 14.53
CA ALA A 6 -9.73 -9.76 13.82
C ALA A 6 -8.74 -8.60 13.81
N VAL A 7 -8.51 -7.99 12.65
CA VAL A 7 -7.70 -6.77 12.52
C VAL A 7 -8.60 -5.61 12.10
N THR A 8 -8.28 -4.39 12.51
CA THR A 8 -9.07 -3.21 12.13
C THR A 8 -8.46 -2.57 10.89
N VAL A 9 -9.28 -2.38 9.85
CA VAL A 9 -8.95 -1.61 8.64
C VAL A 9 -9.69 -0.29 8.70
N TYR A 10 -8.98 0.80 8.42
CA TYR A 10 -9.53 2.15 8.47
C TYR A 10 -9.71 2.73 7.07
N PHE A 11 -10.86 3.37 6.81
CA PHE A 11 -11.18 4.00 5.54
C PHE A 11 -11.41 5.51 5.70
N GLY A 12 -11.00 6.28 4.71
CA GLY A 12 -11.13 7.73 4.66
C GLY A 12 -10.42 8.42 5.83
N GLY A 13 -10.98 9.56 6.24
CA GLY A 13 -10.41 10.41 7.28
C GLY A 13 -9.20 11.20 6.81
N ASP A 14 -8.66 11.98 7.73
CA ASP A 14 -7.52 12.86 7.49
C ASP A 14 -6.29 12.39 8.27
N ALA A 15 -5.12 12.59 7.69
CA ALA A 15 -3.83 12.36 8.34
C ALA A 15 -3.14 13.71 8.63
N HIS A 16 -2.72 13.91 9.87
CA HIS A 16 -2.07 15.12 10.33
C HIS A 16 -0.63 14.82 10.74
N GLU A 17 0.30 15.55 10.13
CA GLU A 17 1.73 15.41 10.34
C GLU A 17 2.23 16.46 11.33
N ALA A 18 2.95 16.02 12.36
CA ALA A 18 3.59 16.88 13.35
C ALA A 18 5.06 16.48 13.51
N TRP A 19 5.97 17.42 13.26
CA TRP A 19 7.39 17.22 13.53
C TRP A 19 7.67 17.44 15.01
N THR A 20 8.22 16.43 15.66
CA THR A 20 8.66 16.46 17.06
C THR A 20 10.17 16.29 17.14
N ASN A 21 10.74 16.44 18.35
CA ASN A 21 12.17 16.18 18.58
C ASN A 21 12.56 14.73 18.27
N ASP A 22 11.62 13.80 18.36
CA ASP A 22 11.82 12.36 18.13
C ASP A 22 11.46 11.95 16.68
N GLY A 23 11.18 12.92 15.82
CA GLY A 23 10.83 12.72 14.41
C GLY A 23 9.36 13.02 14.08
N LEU A 24 8.96 12.57 12.89
CA LEU A 24 7.60 12.77 12.36
C LEU A 24 6.60 11.89 13.11
N VAL A 25 5.58 12.53 13.70
CA VAL A 25 4.43 11.86 14.31
C VAL A 25 3.21 12.10 13.43
N VAL A 26 2.49 11.03 13.12
CA VAL A 26 1.26 11.08 12.32
C VAL A 26 0.08 10.74 13.22
N SER A 27 -0.94 11.60 13.20
CA SER A 27 -2.22 11.36 13.86
C SER A 27 -3.34 11.31 12.83
N TYR A 28 -4.45 10.67 13.18
CA TYR A 28 -5.54 10.43 12.26
C TYR A 28 -6.89 10.83 12.86
N THR A 29 -7.74 11.44 12.04
CA THR A 29 -9.10 11.86 12.44
C THR A 29 -10.15 11.40 11.43
N GLY A 30 -11.38 11.15 11.88
CA GLY A 30 -12.52 10.87 10.98
C GLY A 30 -12.41 9.58 10.17
N ARG A 31 -11.54 8.64 10.57
CA ARG A 31 -11.38 7.34 9.89
C ARG A 31 -12.53 6.42 10.27
N LEU A 32 -13.08 5.71 9.28
CA LEU A 32 -14.14 4.72 9.48
C LEU A 32 -13.53 3.32 9.70
N PRO A 33 -13.72 2.70 10.88
CA PRO A 33 -13.18 1.37 11.18
C PRO A 33 -14.05 0.24 10.63
N VAL A 34 -13.42 -0.79 10.06
CA VAL A 34 -14.05 -2.07 9.67
C VAL A 34 -13.16 -3.21 10.16
N LEU A 35 -13.73 -4.20 10.83
CA LEU A 35 -12.99 -5.39 11.25
C LEU A 35 -12.84 -6.36 10.08
N ALA A 36 -11.63 -6.86 9.87
CA ALA A 36 -11.30 -7.91 8.91
C ALA A 36 -10.96 -9.21 9.63
N VAL A 37 -11.70 -10.27 9.33
CA VAL A 37 -11.51 -11.61 9.87
C VAL A 37 -11.23 -12.55 8.71
N ASN A 38 -10.15 -13.34 8.80
CA ASN A 38 -9.84 -14.32 7.78
C ASN A 38 -10.65 -15.60 8.02
N GLU A 39 -11.62 -15.87 7.16
CA GLU A 39 -12.47 -17.07 7.25
C GLU A 39 -12.19 -17.96 6.04
N GLY A 40 -11.48 -19.06 6.26
CA GLY A 40 -11.17 -20.03 5.22
C GLY A 40 -10.36 -19.43 4.05
N GLY A 41 -9.42 -18.53 4.34
CA GLY A 41 -8.58 -17.89 3.33
C GLY A 41 -9.23 -16.69 2.64
N ARG A 42 -10.41 -16.24 3.08
CA ARG A 42 -11.08 -15.04 2.57
C ARG A 42 -11.22 -14.01 3.68
N GLU A 43 -10.92 -12.76 3.37
CA GLU A 43 -11.18 -11.64 4.29
C GLU A 43 -12.68 -11.32 4.32
N ARG A 44 -13.28 -11.40 5.52
CA ARG A 44 -14.66 -11.02 5.80
C ARG A 44 -14.68 -9.74 6.61
N ALA A 45 -15.56 -8.82 6.22
CA ALA A 45 -15.72 -7.53 6.85
C ALA A 45 -16.83 -7.58 7.92
N TYR A 46 -16.58 -6.98 9.08
CA TYR A 46 -17.54 -6.86 10.17
C TYR A 46 -17.53 -5.44 10.73
N ALA A 47 -18.67 -4.97 11.21
CA ALA A 47 -18.70 -3.72 11.98
C ALA A 47 -18.05 -3.93 13.35
N PRO A 48 -17.24 -2.98 13.84
CA PRO A 48 -16.80 -3.01 15.22
C PRO A 48 -18.00 -2.89 16.16
N ARG A 49 -17.92 -3.52 17.33
CA ARG A 49 -18.95 -3.36 18.37
C ARG A 49 -18.95 -1.89 18.84
N PRO A 50 -20.12 -1.28 19.06
CA PRO A 50 -20.18 0.04 19.66
C PRO A 50 -19.46 0.00 21.02
N VAL A 51 -18.47 0.88 21.20
CA VAL A 51 -17.89 1.09 22.52
C VAL A 51 -18.96 1.80 23.35
N ARG A 52 -19.34 1.25 24.51
CA ARG A 52 -20.29 1.90 25.42
C ARG A 52 -19.64 3.06 26.18
N ALA A 53 -19.05 4.03 25.49
CA ALA A 53 -18.38 5.16 26.13
C ALA A 53 -18.64 6.46 25.35
N GLY A 54 -19.65 7.22 25.78
CA GLY A 54 -19.87 8.59 25.33
C GLY A 54 -21.19 8.86 24.61
N ASP A 55 -21.16 9.87 23.73
CA ASP A 55 -22.29 10.42 22.97
C ASP A 55 -22.92 9.36 22.04
N VAL A 56 -23.92 8.67 22.58
CA VAL A 56 -24.63 7.52 21.98
C VAL A 56 -25.04 7.74 20.52
N LYS A 57 -25.35 8.98 20.12
CA LYS A 57 -25.79 9.32 18.76
C LYS A 57 -24.65 9.37 17.73
N ALA A 58 -23.47 9.86 18.11
CA ALA A 58 -22.32 9.92 17.23
C ALA A 58 -21.76 8.50 16.99
N ASP A 59 -21.62 7.72 18.07
CA ASP A 59 -21.17 6.33 18.03
C ASP A 59 -22.12 5.44 17.21
N TYR A 60 -23.44 5.69 17.30
CA TYR A 60 -24.44 4.98 16.50
C TYR A 60 -24.29 5.25 15.00
N ASN A 61 -24.09 6.51 14.60
CA ASN A 61 -23.94 6.89 13.20
C ASN A 61 -22.64 6.36 12.59
N GLU A 62 -21.56 6.27 13.35
CA GLU A 62 -20.32 5.65 12.90
C GLU A 62 -20.47 4.13 12.76
N SER A 63 -21.02 3.46 13.79
CA SER A 63 -21.26 2.02 13.75
C SER A 63 -22.16 1.60 12.59
N ALA A 64 -23.20 2.39 12.29
CA ALA A 64 -24.07 2.17 11.13
C ALA A 64 -23.32 2.29 9.80
N ARG A 65 -22.46 3.31 9.64
CA ARG A 65 -21.61 3.48 8.45
C ARG A 65 -20.62 2.34 8.27
N SER A 66 -19.99 1.88 9.36
CA SER A 66 -19.10 0.72 9.34
C SER A 66 -19.85 -0.57 8.97
N ALA A 67 -21.08 -0.75 9.46
CA ALA A 67 -21.92 -1.90 9.12
C ALA A 67 -22.32 -1.90 7.64
N GLU A 68 -22.70 -0.74 7.10
CA GLU A 68 -23.01 -0.59 5.68
C GLU A 68 -21.80 -0.92 4.80
N LEU A 69 -20.63 -0.34 5.11
CA LEU A 69 -19.40 -0.61 4.37
C LEU A 69 -19.01 -2.09 4.46
N ALA A 70 -19.09 -2.70 5.65
CA ALA A 70 -18.81 -4.12 5.83
C ALA A 70 -19.75 -5.01 5.00
N ALA A 71 -21.04 -4.70 4.97
CA ALA A 71 -22.02 -5.43 4.16
C ALA A 71 -21.68 -5.32 2.66
N ARG A 72 -21.32 -4.12 2.19
CA ARG A 72 -20.94 -3.89 0.78
C ARG A 72 -19.62 -4.57 0.41
N LEU A 73 -18.63 -4.57 1.31
CA LEU A 73 -17.36 -5.30 1.13
C LEU A 73 -17.62 -6.81 0.96
N ASN A 74 -18.49 -7.38 1.81
CA ASN A 74 -18.83 -8.80 1.77
C ASN A 74 -19.66 -9.20 0.55
N SER A 75 -20.56 -8.32 0.08
CA SER A 75 -21.37 -8.57 -1.12
C SER A 75 -20.64 -8.27 -2.43
N GLY A 76 -19.49 -7.58 -2.36
CA GLY A 76 -18.75 -7.10 -3.53
C GLY A 76 -19.34 -5.83 -4.15
N ALA A 77 -20.31 -5.18 -3.50
CA ALA A 77 -20.93 -3.93 -3.94
C ALA A 77 -20.06 -2.69 -3.62
N VAL A 78 -18.76 -2.79 -3.83
CA VAL A 78 -17.76 -1.73 -3.66
C VAL A 78 -16.88 -1.61 -4.90
N PRO A 79 -16.26 -0.45 -5.16
CA PRO A 79 -15.24 -0.33 -6.18
C PRO A 79 -14.10 -1.36 -5.99
N ALA A 80 -13.51 -1.81 -7.10
CA ALA A 80 -12.45 -2.81 -7.08
C ALA A 80 -11.25 -2.35 -6.23
N LEU A 81 -10.87 -1.06 -6.29
CA LEU A 81 -9.81 -0.48 -5.48
C LEU A 81 -10.13 -0.54 -3.98
N THR A 82 -11.37 -0.25 -3.59
CA THR A 82 -11.82 -0.33 -2.19
C THR A 82 -11.68 -1.76 -1.66
N ARG A 83 -12.07 -2.75 -2.46
CA ARG A 83 -11.91 -4.18 -2.12
C ARG A 83 -10.44 -4.59 -2.04
N ALA A 84 -9.62 -4.17 -3.00
CA ALA A 84 -8.19 -4.46 -3.00
C ALA A 84 -7.48 -3.84 -1.78
N TYR A 85 -7.80 -2.59 -1.45
CA TYR A 85 -7.30 -1.91 -0.26
C TYR A 85 -7.70 -2.65 1.02
N PHE A 86 -8.97 -3.06 1.17
CA PHE A 86 -9.42 -3.83 2.33
C PHE A 86 -8.60 -5.10 2.54
N ILE A 87 -8.40 -5.88 1.47
CA ILE A 87 -7.63 -7.13 1.51
C ILE A 87 -6.16 -6.85 1.82
N ALA A 88 -5.55 -5.86 1.15
CA ALA A 88 -4.17 -5.47 1.35
C ALA A 88 -3.89 -5.01 2.79
N ALA A 89 -4.71 -4.08 3.30
CA ALA A 89 -4.60 -3.55 4.65
C ALA A 89 -4.81 -4.64 5.72
N ALA A 90 -5.81 -5.50 5.55
CA ALA A 90 -6.04 -6.62 6.47
C ALA A 90 -4.85 -7.60 6.50
N ARG A 91 -4.30 -7.95 5.33
CA ARG A 91 -3.12 -8.83 5.23
C ARG A 91 -1.89 -8.21 5.86
N ALA A 92 -1.61 -6.94 5.57
CA ALA A 92 -0.46 -6.22 6.11
C ALA A 92 -0.57 -6.05 7.64
N ALA A 93 -1.73 -5.63 8.15
CA ALA A 93 -1.97 -5.47 9.58
C ALA A 93 -1.81 -6.79 10.33
N ARG A 94 -2.35 -7.89 9.80
CA ARG A 94 -2.23 -9.22 10.43
C ARG A 94 -0.79 -9.71 10.45
N ALA A 95 -0.06 -9.55 9.34
CA ALA A 95 1.35 -9.91 9.30
C ALA A 95 2.16 -9.09 10.30
N ALA A 96 1.96 -7.77 10.35
CA ALA A 96 2.64 -6.87 11.27
C ALA A 96 2.35 -7.21 12.75
N ALA A 97 1.11 -7.58 13.07
CA ALA A 97 0.72 -8.04 14.41
C ALA A 97 1.34 -9.39 14.79
N SER A 98 1.62 -10.25 13.81
CA SER A 98 2.19 -11.59 14.03
C SER A 98 3.70 -11.61 14.33
N VAL A 99 4.38 -10.45 14.26
CA VAL A 99 5.83 -10.35 14.44
C VAL A 99 6.20 -9.32 15.53
N GLY A 100 7.13 -9.72 16.40
CA GLY A 100 7.69 -8.82 17.43
C GLY A 100 8.59 -7.74 16.83
N ARG A 101 9.44 -8.10 15.85
CA ARG A 101 10.31 -7.16 15.14
C ARG A 101 9.92 -7.08 13.67
N ILE A 102 10.04 -5.89 13.09
CA ILE A 102 9.69 -5.66 11.68
C ILE A 102 10.62 -6.39 10.71
N SER A 103 11.86 -6.68 11.12
CA SER A 103 12.82 -7.49 10.36
C SER A 103 12.36 -8.94 10.15
N ASP A 104 11.44 -9.44 10.98
CA ASP A 104 10.93 -10.81 10.87
C ASP A 104 9.74 -10.89 9.90
N LEU A 105 9.24 -9.74 9.40
CA LEU A 105 8.06 -9.63 8.56
C LEU A 105 8.18 -10.35 7.20
N PRO A 106 9.32 -10.33 6.48
CA PRO A 106 9.47 -11.07 5.23
C PRO A 106 9.20 -12.57 5.37
N SER A 107 9.47 -13.16 6.55
CA SER A 107 9.16 -14.58 6.80
C SER A 107 7.66 -14.88 6.96
N LYS A 108 6.84 -13.86 7.21
CA LYS A 108 5.38 -13.97 7.41
C LYS A 108 4.58 -13.44 6.23
N LEU A 109 5.11 -12.41 5.56
CA LEU A 109 4.50 -11.74 4.43
C LEU A 109 5.54 -11.69 3.32
N HIS A 110 5.59 -12.77 2.54
CA HIS A 110 6.29 -12.81 1.27
C HIS A 110 5.28 -13.10 0.16
N CYS A 111 5.17 -12.23 -0.85
CA CYS A 111 4.35 -12.53 -2.01
C CYS A 111 4.83 -11.86 -3.30
N GLU A 112 4.41 -12.46 -4.40
CA GLU A 112 4.68 -11.95 -5.73
C GLU A 112 3.51 -11.06 -6.18
N LEU A 113 3.83 -9.86 -6.66
CA LEU A 113 2.89 -8.91 -7.22
C LEU A 113 3.06 -8.87 -8.75
N SER A 114 1.98 -8.70 -9.49
CA SER A 114 1.99 -8.51 -10.95
C SER A 114 1.59 -7.07 -11.36
N GLY A 115 1.67 -6.13 -10.41
CA GLY A 115 1.11 -4.78 -10.55
C GLY A 115 -0.39 -4.75 -10.26
N GLY A 116 -1.09 -3.75 -10.82
CA GLY A 116 -2.53 -3.60 -10.63
C GLY A 116 -2.92 -3.15 -9.22
N LEU A 117 -4.18 -3.39 -8.84
CA LEU A 117 -4.74 -2.88 -7.58
C LEU A 117 -4.08 -3.49 -6.33
N ASP A 118 -3.52 -4.70 -6.43
CA ASP A 118 -2.85 -5.37 -5.31
C ASP A 118 -1.55 -4.66 -4.91
N ALA A 119 -0.97 -3.83 -5.80
CA ALA A 119 0.19 -3.00 -5.51
C ALA A 119 -0.02 -2.04 -4.33
N ILE A 120 -1.27 -1.73 -3.97
CA ILE A 120 -1.58 -0.85 -2.84
C ILE A 120 -1.09 -1.39 -1.49
N ILE A 121 -0.80 -2.70 -1.39
CA ILE A 121 -0.21 -3.29 -0.19
C ILE A 121 1.18 -2.72 0.13
N LEU A 122 1.93 -2.30 -0.89
CA LEU A 122 3.27 -1.75 -0.72
C LEU A 122 3.27 -0.45 0.11
N PRO A 123 2.56 0.62 -0.31
CA PRO A 123 2.50 1.85 0.47
C PRO A 123 1.65 1.68 1.75
N GLU A 124 0.69 0.75 1.80
CA GLU A 124 -0.07 0.49 3.03
C GLU A 124 0.81 -0.20 4.10
N LEU A 125 1.67 -1.15 3.71
CA LEU A 125 2.63 -1.73 4.64
C LEU A 125 3.65 -0.68 5.09
N LEU A 126 4.15 0.15 4.17
CA LEU A 126 5.04 1.26 4.51
C LEU A 126 4.39 2.19 5.55
N ARG A 127 3.11 2.54 5.37
CA ARG A 127 2.33 3.33 6.34
C ARG A 127 2.31 2.70 7.72
N LEU A 128 2.01 1.40 7.82
CA LEU A 128 1.99 0.68 9.09
C LEU A 128 3.37 0.70 9.79
N LEU A 129 4.44 0.47 9.02
CA LEU A 129 5.79 0.44 9.57
C LEU A 129 6.24 1.83 10.07
N LEU A 130 5.96 2.88 9.31
CA LEU A 130 6.33 4.25 9.69
C LEU A 130 5.48 4.75 10.86
N ASP A 131 4.16 4.71 10.71
CA ASP A 131 3.26 5.44 11.60
C ASP A 131 2.93 4.64 12.87
N GLU A 132 2.84 3.31 12.77
CA GLU A 132 2.43 2.44 13.90
C GLU A 132 3.62 1.72 14.53
N ARG A 133 4.63 1.34 13.75
CA ARG A 133 5.86 0.70 14.25
C ARG A 133 7.01 1.67 14.48
N ARG A 134 6.86 2.95 14.12
CA ARG A 134 7.86 4.03 14.29
C ARG A 134 9.22 3.69 13.67
N ALA A 135 9.23 2.93 12.59
CA ALA A 135 10.44 2.61 11.85
C ALA A 135 10.96 3.84 11.10
N GLY A 136 12.27 3.89 10.86
CA GLY A 136 12.85 4.88 9.95
C GLY A 136 12.45 4.62 8.50
N TRP A 137 12.51 5.65 7.64
CA TRP A 137 12.15 5.51 6.22
C TRP A 137 12.92 4.39 5.51
N ASP A 138 14.25 4.39 5.63
CA ASP A 138 15.09 3.42 4.93
C ASP A 138 14.90 2.00 5.46
N GLU A 139 14.73 1.84 6.77
CA GLU A 139 14.43 0.56 7.40
C GLU A 139 13.08 0.02 6.94
N ALA A 140 12.04 0.86 6.97
CA ALA A 140 10.70 0.47 6.55
C ALA A 140 10.64 0.12 5.06
N MET A 141 11.29 0.92 4.21
CA MET A 141 11.42 0.63 2.78
C MET A 141 12.17 -0.68 2.51
N GLY A 142 13.24 -0.95 3.28
CA GLY A 142 13.97 -2.22 3.19
C GLY A 142 13.10 -3.42 3.53
N VAL A 143 12.36 -3.36 4.65
CA VAL A 143 11.42 -4.42 5.05
C VAL A 143 10.32 -4.63 4.01
N VAL A 144 9.71 -3.53 3.51
CA VAL A 144 8.70 -3.64 2.43
C VAL A 144 9.32 -4.31 1.20
N SER A 145 10.53 -3.92 0.80
CA SER A 145 11.20 -4.49 -0.37
C SER A 145 11.41 -6.00 -0.22
N GLU A 146 11.86 -6.48 0.94
CA GLU A 146 12.05 -7.91 1.20
C GLU A 146 10.74 -8.71 1.30
N CYS A 147 9.61 -8.07 1.58
CA CYS A 147 8.29 -8.71 1.62
C CYS A 147 7.70 -9.00 0.23
N PHE A 148 8.18 -8.36 -0.84
CA PHE A 148 7.52 -8.42 -2.14
C PHE A 148 8.49 -8.56 -3.31
N ASP A 149 8.11 -9.40 -4.26
CA ASP A 149 8.72 -9.52 -5.57
C ASP A 149 7.75 -9.06 -6.67
N LEU A 150 8.26 -8.44 -7.72
CA LEU A 150 7.46 -8.11 -8.92
C LEU A 150 7.63 -9.20 -9.97
N ARG A 151 6.53 -9.77 -10.48
CA ARG A 151 6.50 -10.73 -11.58
C ARG A 151 5.63 -10.26 -12.74
N MET A 152 6.27 -9.96 -13.87
CA MET A 152 5.62 -9.49 -15.08
C MET A 152 5.81 -10.51 -16.21
N ALA A 153 4.98 -11.57 -16.21
CA ALA A 153 5.09 -12.70 -17.14
C ALA A 153 4.26 -12.56 -18.44
N GLY A 154 3.57 -11.42 -18.67
CA GLY A 154 2.69 -11.27 -19.83
C GLY A 154 2.29 -9.83 -20.18
N SER A 155 1.35 -9.68 -21.12
CA SER A 155 0.84 -8.39 -21.62
C SER A 155 -0.16 -7.70 -20.68
N ALA A 156 -0.14 -8.01 -19.37
CA ALA A 156 -1.03 -7.40 -18.40
C ALA A 156 -1.01 -5.88 -18.55
N THR A 157 -2.20 -5.31 -18.77
CA THR A 157 -2.37 -3.87 -18.95
C THR A 157 -1.82 -3.15 -17.73
N PRO A 158 -0.96 -2.13 -17.89
CA PRO A 158 -0.50 -1.32 -16.77
C PRO A 158 -1.71 -0.82 -15.98
N GLY A 159 -1.81 -1.22 -14.72
CA GLY A 159 -2.84 -0.70 -13.84
C GLY A 159 -2.49 0.74 -13.49
N ALA A 160 -3.23 1.69 -14.06
CA ALA A 160 -3.26 3.07 -13.57
C ALA A 160 -4.36 3.18 -12.51
N VAL A 161 -4.04 3.79 -11.36
CA VAL A 161 -5.01 4.03 -10.29
C VAL A 161 -5.00 5.51 -9.97
N PRO A 162 -6.16 6.20 -9.97
CA PRO A 162 -6.19 7.63 -9.68
C PRO A 162 -5.65 7.87 -8.26
N LEU A 163 -4.65 8.73 -8.12
CA LEU A 163 -4.06 9.03 -6.81
C LEU A 163 -5.12 9.63 -5.86
N GLY A 164 -6.08 10.38 -6.41
CA GLY A 164 -7.23 10.89 -5.67
C GLY A 164 -8.16 9.80 -5.14
N ALA A 165 -8.32 8.69 -5.86
CA ALA A 165 -9.10 7.54 -5.38
C ALA A 165 -8.39 6.82 -4.22
N ILE A 166 -7.05 6.73 -4.27
CA ILE A 166 -6.27 6.22 -3.14
C ILE A 166 -6.37 7.18 -1.96
N ALA A 167 -6.28 8.49 -2.18
CA ALA A 167 -6.40 9.48 -1.11
C ALA A 167 -7.76 9.45 -0.42
N ALA A 168 -8.84 9.21 -1.18
CA ALA A 168 -10.19 9.04 -0.62
C ALA A 168 -10.33 7.77 0.25
N LEU A 169 -9.53 6.73 0.00
CA LEU A 169 -9.49 5.53 0.83
C LEU A 169 -8.59 5.68 2.04
N GLN A 170 -7.40 6.27 1.85
CA GLN A 170 -6.41 6.49 2.89
C GLN A 170 -5.45 7.62 2.46
N GLN A 171 -5.66 8.83 2.97
CA GLN A 171 -4.90 10.02 2.58
C GLN A 171 -3.40 9.85 2.80
N ARG A 172 -3.00 9.22 3.90
CA ARG A 172 -1.59 8.98 4.22
C ARG A 172 -0.90 8.09 3.20
N THR A 173 -1.58 7.05 2.72
CA THR A 173 -1.05 6.13 1.70
C THR A 173 -0.78 6.88 0.38
N ALA A 174 -1.68 7.78 -0.03
CA ALA A 174 -1.44 8.64 -1.19
C ALA A 174 -0.24 9.59 -0.98
N SER A 175 -0.08 10.13 0.22
CA SER A 175 1.06 11.01 0.57
C SER A 175 2.39 10.25 0.51
N LEU A 176 2.42 9.00 0.99
CA LEU A 176 3.60 8.14 0.89
C LEU A 176 3.94 7.78 -0.57
N ILE A 177 2.93 7.55 -1.42
CA ILE A 177 3.16 7.34 -2.87
C ILE A 177 3.81 8.58 -3.50
N ARG A 178 3.41 9.80 -3.09
CA ARG A 178 4.08 11.03 -3.55
C ARG A 178 5.53 11.08 -3.11
N ALA A 179 5.82 10.74 -1.85
CA ALA A 179 7.20 10.70 -1.34
C ALA A 179 8.07 9.66 -2.07
N VAL A 180 7.53 8.48 -2.37
CA VAL A 180 8.19 7.47 -3.21
C VAL A 180 8.46 8.01 -4.61
N ASN A 181 7.46 8.67 -5.22
CA ASN A 181 7.60 9.28 -6.53
C ASN A 181 8.69 10.36 -6.56
N GLU A 182 8.72 11.26 -5.58
CA GLU A 182 9.73 12.32 -5.47
C GLU A 182 11.15 11.75 -5.37
N LYS A 183 11.34 10.72 -4.52
CA LYS A 183 12.64 10.04 -4.37
C LYS A 183 13.07 9.32 -5.66
N LEU A 184 12.14 8.67 -6.36
CA LEU A 184 12.43 8.07 -7.66
C LEU A 184 12.81 9.13 -8.69
N CYS A 185 12.00 10.20 -8.84
CA CYS A 185 12.25 11.28 -9.78
C CYS A 185 13.58 11.98 -9.53
N SER A 186 13.99 12.15 -8.27
CA SER A 186 15.33 12.66 -7.93
C SER A 186 16.44 11.77 -8.50
N ARG A 187 16.37 10.45 -8.29
CA ARG A 187 17.37 9.51 -8.84
C ARG A 187 17.36 9.45 -10.37
N LEU A 188 16.18 9.57 -10.98
CA LEU A 188 16.04 9.67 -12.43
C LEU A 188 16.67 10.96 -12.97
N TRP A 189 16.49 12.08 -12.26
CA TRP A 189 17.11 13.37 -12.60
C TRP A 189 18.63 13.32 -12.51
N ASP A 190 19.17 12.72 -11.45
CA ASP A 190 20.62 12.54 -11.29
C ASP A 190 21.23 11.68 -12.41
N THR A 191 20.45 10.73 -12.94
CA THR A 191 20.88 9.82 -14.02
C THR A 191 20.73 10.45 -15.41
N TRP A 192 19.66 11.21 -15.64
CA TRP A 192 19.36 11.88 -16.92
C TRP A 192 18.98 13.36 -16.73
N PRO A 193 19.93 14.22 -16.35
CA PRO A 193 19.64 15.63 -16.10
C PRO A 193 19.05 16.31 -17.35
N GLY A 194 17.89 16.97 -17.19
CA GLY A 194 17.21 17.69 -18.27
C GLY A 194 16.35 16.85 -19.22
N ASP A 195 16.35 15.51 -19.10
CA ASP A 195 15.46 14.64 -19.89
C ASP A 195 14.08 14.52 -19.23
N TRP A 196 13.34 15.62 -19.22
CA TRP A 196 12.02 15.74 -18.60
C TRP A 196 11.03 14.69 -19.11
N ARG A 197 11.10 14.38 -20.41
CA ARG A 197 10.21 13.41 -21.05
C ARG A 197 10.43 12.03 -20.45
N ARG A 198 11.69 11.57 -20.42
CA ARG A 198 12.01 10.25 -19.88
C ARG A 198 11.68 10.14 -18.39
N ILE A 199 11.94 11.20 -17.63
CA ILE A 199 11.65 11.23 -16.18
C ILE A 199 10.14 11.13 -15.97
N GLY A 200 9.34 11.92 -16.69
CA GLY A 200 7.87 11.85 -16.64
C GLY A 200 7.33 10.48 -17.05
N GLU A 201 7.82 9.91 -18.14
CA GLU A 201 7.44 8.57 -18.62
C GLU A 201 7.86 7.44 -17.65
N SER A 202 8.83 7.70 -16.76
CA SER A 202 9.36 6.73 -15.78
C SER A 202 8.88 6.98 -14.35
N ALA A 203 8.09 8.03 -14.11
CA ALA A 203 7.60 8.38 -12.78
C ALA A 203 6.57 7.38 -12.26
N VAL A 204 6.41 7.28 -10.94
CA VAL A 204 5.34 6.51 -10.30
C VAL A 204 4.00 7.19 -10.53
N ILE A 205 3.95 8.53 -10.48
CA ILE A 205 2.74 9.32 -10.70
C ILE A 205 2.84 9.99 -12.07
N ARG A 206 1.84 9.76 -12.94
CA ARG A 206 1.74 10.34 -14.28
C ARG A 206 0.33 10.88 -14.47
N ASP A 207 0.20 12.17 -14.77
CA ASP A 207 -1.11 12.81 -15.01
C ASP A 207 -2.15 12.57 -13.90
N GLY A 208 -1.71 12.51 -12.64
CA GLY A 208 -2.57 12.25 -11.47
C GLY A 208 -2.87 10.77 -11.21
N GLU A 209 -2.39 9.87 -12.05
CA GLU A 209 -2.54 8.41 -11.94
C GLU A 209 -1.27 7.76 -11.39
N VAL A 210 -1.43 6.74 -10.55
CA VAL A 210 -0.34 5.91 -10.05
C VAL A 210 -0.11 4.76 -11.02
N CYS A 211 1.07 4.74 -11.66
CA CYS A 211 1.55 3.62 -12.45
C CYS A 211 2.01 2.49 -11.50
N THR A 212 1.12 1.52 -11.28
CA THR A 212 1.36 0.42 -10.32
C THR A 212 2.55 -0.46 -10.69
N GLU A 213 2.85 -0.63 -11.98
CA GLU A 213 4.04 -1.34 -12.43
C GLU A 213 5.33 -0.65 -11.94
N THR A 214 5.41 0.67 -12.11
CA THR A 214 6.55 1.47 -11.65
C THR A 214 6.61 1.56 -10.13
N LEU A 215 5.46 1.64 -9.45
CA LEU A 215 5.41 1.58 -7.99
C LEU A 215 5.98 0.25 -7.47
N CYS A 216 5.55 -0.89 -8.01
CA CYS A 216 6.11 -2.20 -7.66
C CYS A 216 7.59 -2.30 -8.01
N ALA A 217 7.98 -1.86 -9.20
CA ALA A 217 9.38 -1.89 -9.62
C ALA A 217 10.26 -0.97 -8.77
N GLU A 218 9.70 0.04 -8.11
CA GLU A 218 10.44 0.88 -7.18
C GLU A 218 10.55 0.23 -5.80
N MET A 219 9.48 -0.39 -5.31
CA MET A 219 9.41 -0.83 -3.91
C MET A 219 9.80 -2.29 -3.67
N CYS A 220 9.62 -3.22 -4.62
CA CYS A 220 9.90 -4.66 -4.43
C CYS A 220 11.40 -4.99 -4.36
N SER A 221 11.81 -6.16 -3.87
CA SER A 221 13.24 -6.53 -3.85
C SER A 221 13.71 -7.02 -5.22
N ARG A 222 13.03 -8.02 -5.79
CA ARG A 222 13.37 -8.61 -7.10
C ARG A 222 12.28 -8.33 -8.13
N ILE A 223 12.71 -8.24 -9.38
CA ILE A 223 11.85 -7.98 -10.54
C ILE A 223 12.10 -9.08 -11.57
N PHE A 224 11.10 -9.91 -11.76
CA PHE A 224 11.05 -10.97 -12.76
C PHE A 224 10.26 -10.47 -13.96
N CYS A 225 10.90 -10.27 -15.11
CA CYS A 225 10.21 -9.77 -16.30
C CYS A 225 10.81 -10.30 -17.60
N THR A 226 10.01 -10.29 -18.67
CA THR A 226 10.52 -10.63 -20.01
C THR A 226 11.50 -9.57 -20.53
N LYS A 227 12.32 -9.95 -21.51
CA LYS A 227 13.31 -9.04 -22.12
C LYS A 227 12.65 -7.80 -22.74
N GLU A 228 11.46 -7.95 -23.30
CA GLU A 228 10.68 -6.88 -23.92
C GLU A 228 10.26 -5.83 -22.89
N ARG A 229 9.76 -6.25 -21.72
CA ARG A 229 9.36 -5.35 -20.63
C ARG A 229 10.57 -4.60 -20.06
N ARG A 230 11.69 -5.31 -19.87
CA ARG A 230 12.97 -4.73 -19.43
C ARG A 230 13.49 -3.68 -20.42
N ALA A 231 13.33 -3.92 -21.73
CA ALA A 231 13.77 -2.98 -22.76
C ALA A 231 12.80 -1.81 -23.01
N SER A 232 11.58 -1.88 -22.48
CA SER A 232 10.52 -0.88 -22.67
C SER A 232 10.08 -0.25 -21.34
N SER A 233 8.91 -0.63 -20.81
CA SER A 233 8.25 -0.05 -19.64
C SER A 233 9.11 0.00 -18.37
N LEU A 234 10.07 -0.93 -18.21
CA LEU A 234 10.94 -1.01 -17.03
C LEU A 234 12.38 -0.61 -17.33
N ARG A 235 12.67 -0.05 -18.50
CA ARG A 235 14.04 0.28 -18.94
C ARG A 235 14.74 1.24 -17.99
N SER A 236 14.05 2.29 -17.54
CA SER A 236 14.64 3.25 -16.61
C SER A 236 14.93 2.61 -15.26
N MET A 237 14.03 1.76 -14.76
CA MET A 237 14.22 1.01 -13.51
C MET A 237 15.40 0.02 -13.61
N TYR A 238 15.55 -0.64 -14.76
CA TYR A 238 16.69 -1.54 -15.01
C TYR A 238 18.02 -0.80 -15.01
N ILE A 239 18.09 0.41 -15.58
CA ILE A 239 19.33 1.19 -15.60
C ILE A 239 19.67 1.68 -14.18
N LEU A 240 18.69 2.12 -13.39
CA LEU A 240 18.91 2.55 -12.01
C LEU A 240 19.37 1.40 -11.09
N SER A 241 18.90 0.18 -11.31
CA SER A 241 19.15 -0.95 -10.39
C SER A 241 19.15 -2.31 -11.11
N PRO A 242 20.15 -2.59 -11.96
CA PRO A 242 20.14 -3.79 -12.80
C PRO A 242 20.20 -5.10 -12.01
N ALA A 243 20.83 -5.08 -10.82
CA ALA A 243 20.97 -6.25 -9.95
C ALA A 243 19.64 -6.82 -9.43
N ARG A 244 18.55 -6.04 -9.48
CA ARG A 244 17.21 -6.47 -9.05
C ARG A 244 16.47 -7.28 -10.10
N PHE A 245 16.92 -7.26 -11.35
CA PHE A 245 16.21 -7.84 -12.49
C PHE A 245 16.63 -9.28 -12.77
N THR A 246 15.65 -10.15 -13.00
CA THR A 246 15.83 -11.54 -13.44
C THR A 246 14.93 -11.78 -14.66
N ASP A 247 15.50 -12.35 -15.72
CA ASP A 247 14.74 -12.70 -16.92
C ASP A 247 13.90 -13.96 -16.66
N ILE A 248 12.65 -13.95 -17.14
CA ILE A 248 11.72 -15.09 -17.12
C ILE A 248 11.16 -15.39 -18.50
#